data_AF-A0A2T1HP31-F1
#
_entry.id   AF-A0A2T1HP31-F1
#
_cell.length_a   1.000
_cell.length_b   1.000
_cell.length_c   1.000
_cell.angle_alpha   90.00
_cell.angle_beta   90.00
_cell.angle_gamma   90.00
#
_symmetry.space_group_name_H-M   'P 1'
#
loop_
_entity.id
_entity.type
_entity.pdbx_description
1 polymer ?
#
loop_
_entity_poly.entity_id
_entity_poly.type
_entity_poly.pdbx_seq_one_letter_code
_entity_poly.pdbx_strand_id
1 'polypeptide(L)' 'MIRTTLLAALILVPGAAWAQQNDARAAAEILKRDNLVDTYCGDDASQPLPGFTEEATDEACDIVSSEDDD' A
#
# COMPACT_ATOMS: atom_id res chain seq x y z
N MET A 1 40.01 -28.85 17.05
CA MET A 1 38.86 -28.11 17.63
C MET A 1 38.55 -26.99 16.63
N ILE A 2 37.62 -27.17 15.67
CA ILE A 2 36.17 -26.88 15.79
C ILE A 2 36.03 -25.38 16.17
N ARG A 3 35.51 -24.44 15.37
CA ARG A 3 34.42 -24.53 14.40
C ARG A 3 34.13 -23.17 13.74
N THR A 4 33.72 -23.23 12.47
CA THR A 4 32.63 -22.46 11.82
C THR A 4 32.67 -20.93 11.74
N THR A 5 32.95 -20.45 10.52
CA THR A 5 32.04 -19.65 9.67
C THR A 5 31.03 -18.75 10.39
N LEU A 6 31.31 -17.45 10.42
CA LEU A 6 30.26 -16.44 10.54
C LEU A 6 29.66 -16.20 9.15
N LEU A 7 28.54 -16.87 8.87
CA LEU A 7 27.59 -16.43 7.83
C LEU A 7 26.97 -15.11 8.32
N ALA A 8 27.45 -13.99 7.80
CA ALA A 8 26.74 -12.72 7.86
C ALA A 8 26.01 -12.54 6.52
N ALA A 9 24.87 -13.20 6.36
CA ALA A 9 24.01 -12.97 5.19
C ALA A 9 22.54 -13.05 5.60
N LEU A 10 21.85 -11.92 5.37
CA LEU A 10 20.40 -11.74 5.33
C LEU A 10 19.64 -12.00 6.64
N ILE A 11 19.59 -10.98 7.49
CA ILE A 11 18.49 -10.81 8.43
C ILE A 11 17.53 -9.77 7.84
N LEU A 12 16.43 -10.29 7.30
CA LEU A 12 15.06 -9.79 7.41
C LEU A 12 14.79 -8.30 7.08
N VAL A 13 14.19 -8.06 5.90
CA VAL A 13 13.30 -6.91 5.69
C VAL A 13 11.86 -7.42 5.52
N PRO A 14 11.10 -7.70 6.60
CA PRO A 14 9.66 -7.87 6.52
C PRO A 14 8.92 -6.52 6.58
N GLY A 15 9.60 -5.40 6.84
CA GLY A 15 8.96 -4.11 7.16
C GLY A 15 8.28 -3.38 5.99
N ALA A 16 8.65 -3.68 4.74
CA ALA A 16 8.13 -2.96 3.58
C ALA A 16 6.65 -3.30 3.30
N ALA A 17 6.26 -4.57 3.46
CA ALA A 17 4.90 -5.02 3.18
C ALA A 17 3.86 -4.44 4.18
N TRP A 18 4.25 -4.28 5.46
CA TRP A 18 3.35 -3.73 6.48
C TRP A 18 3.17 -2.22 6.37
N ALA A 19 4.22 -1.50 6.01
CA ALA A 19 4.14 -0.06 5.76
C ALA A 19 3.19 0.21 4.58
N GLN A 20 3.35 -0.57 3.51
CA GLN A 20 2.55 -0.39 2.30
C GLN A 20 1.06 -0.70 2.51
N GLN A 21 0.73 -1.80 3.19
CA GLN A 21 -0.67 -2.12 3.48
C GLN A 21 -1.33 -1.08 4.40
N ASN A 22 -0.56 -0.48 5.32
CA ASN A 22 -1.05 0.60 6.16
C ASN A 22 -1.25 1.90 5.36
N ASP A 23 -0.36 2.21 4.42
CA ASP A 23 -0.46 3.37 3.55
C ASP A 23 -1.65 3.26 2.58
N ALA A 24 -1.87 2.07 2.00
CA ALA A 24 -3.04 1.79 1.16
C ALA A 24 -4.36 1.97 1.93
N ARG A 25 -4.42 1.46 3.16
CA ARG A 25 -5.61 1.59 4.00
C ARG A 25 -5.87 3.05 4.42
N ALA A 26 -4.81 3.80 4.72
CA ALA A 26 -4.91 5.22 5.01
C ALA A 26 -5.35 6.04 3.78
N ALA A 27 -4.84 5.71 2.60
CA ALA A 27 -5.28 6.31 1.34
C ALA A 27 -6.76 5.99 1.06
N ALA A 28 -7.22 4.75 1.29
CA ALA A 28 -8.62 4.35 1.11
C ALA A 28 -9.57 5.13 2.02
N GLU A 29 -9.20 5.32 3.30
CA GLU A 29 -9.96 6.16 4.23
C GLU A 29 -10.07 7.61 3.75
N ILE A 30 -8.99 8.19 3.21
CA ILE A 30 -9.00 9.55 2.67
C ILE A 30 -9.89 9.65 1.44
N LEU A 31 -9.75 8.71 0.50
CA LEU A 31 -10.55 8.66 -0.73
C LEU A 31 -12.05 8.60 -0.41
N LYS A 32 -12.45 7.76 0.55
CA LYS A 32 -13.84 7.67 1.03
C LYS A 32 -14.29 8.92 1.76
N ARG A 33 -13.50 9.39 2.75
CA ARG A 33 -13.85 10.56 3.58
C ARG A 33 -14.05 11.81 2.75
N ASP A 34 -13.20 12.03 1.74
CA ASP A 34 -13.20 13.23 0.91
C ASP A 34 -14.03 13.06 -0.37
N ASN A 35 -14.64 11.89 -0.57
CA ASN A 35 -15.41 11.53 -1.76
C ASN A 35 -14.61 11.73 -3.06
N LEU A 36 -13.36 11.27 -3.04
CA LEU A 36 -12.39 11.39 -4.12
C LEU A 36 -12.21 10.08 -4.91
N VAL A 37 -12.97 9.03 -4.56
CA VAL A 37 -12.91 7.70 -5.19
C VAL A 37 -13.06 7.83 -6.71
N ASP A 38 -14.08 8.52 -7.21
CA ASP A 38 -14.28 8.70 -8.66
C ASP A 38 -13.12 9.46 -9.35
N THR A 39 -12.40 10.30 -8.60
CA THR A 39 -11.29 11.12 -9.14
C THR A 39 -9.98 10.33 -9.24
N TYR A 40 -9.72 9.43 -8.28
CA TYR A 40 -8.45 8.70 -8.16
C TYR A 40 -8.56 7.20 -8.46
N CYS A 41 -9.77 6.64 -8.51
CA CYS A 41 -10.04 5.23 -8.81
C CYS A 41 -10.88 5.04 -10.09
N GLY A 42 -11.27 6.13 -10.76
CA GLY A 42 -11.93 6.06 -12.06
C GLY A 42 -10.96 5.68 -13.19
N ASP A 43 -11.49 5.27 -14.33
CA ASP A 43 -10.69 4.84 -15.50
C ASP A 43 -9.67 5.88 -15.99
N ASP A 44 -9.89 7.17 -15.71
CA ASP A 44 -9.01 8.29 -16.08
C ASP A 44 -8.04 8.70 -14.96
N ALA A 45 -7.97 7.96 -13.85
CA ALA A 45 -7.06 8.24 -12.75
C ALA A 45 -5.61 8.20 -13.23
N SER A 46 -5.04 9.40 -13.41
CA SER A 46 -3.72 9.56 -14.03
C SER A 46 -2.63 9.90 -13.02
N GLN A 47 -2.99 10.12 -11.75
CA GLN A 47 -2.08 10.62 -10.72
C GLN A 47 -2.37 9.99 -9.35
N PRO A 48 -1.34 9.68 -8.56
CA PRO A 48 -1.50 9.16 -7.21
C PRO A 48 -2.07 10.21 -6.25
N LEU A 49 -2.65 9.74 -5.14
CA LEU A 49 -3.11 10.60 -4.06
C LEU A 49 -1.91 11.36 -3.45
N PRO A 50 -2.01 12.69 -3.23
CA PRO A 50 -0.90 13.47 -2.71
C PRO A 50 -0.46 12.96 -1.32
N GLY A 51 0.83 12.64 -1.20
CA GLY A 51 1.40 12.06 0.02
C GLY A 51 1.44 10.54 0.02
N PHE A 52 0.96 9.88 -1.03
CA PHE A 52 0.98 8.43 -1.22
C PHE A 52 1.70 8.06 -2.51
N THR A 53 2.13 6.80 -2.59
CA THR A 53 2.66 6.22 -3.82
C THR A 53 1.51 5.82 -4.75
N GLU A 54 1.84 5.59 -6.03
CA GLU A 54 0.93 5.02 -7.02
C GLU A 54 0.39 3.67 -6.53
N GLU A 55 1.28 2.76 -6.13
CA GLU A 55 0.92 1.43 -5.64
C GLU A 55 -0.01 1.48 -4.41
N ALA A 56 0.21 2.40 -3.47
CA ALA A 56 -0.68 2.57 -2.32
C ALA A 56 -2.03 3.18 -2.72
N THR A 57 -2.09 4.01 -3.76
CA THR A 57 -3.34 4.59 -4.27
C THR A 57 -4.15 3.53 -5.03
N ASP A 58 -3.51 2.70 -5.85
CA ASP A 58 -4.16 1.60 -6.56
C ASP A 58 -4.70 0.55 -5.58
N GLU A 59 -3.89 0.12 -4.60
CA GLU A 59 -4.32 -0.83 -3.58
C GLU A 59 -5.43 -0.22 -2.68
N ALA A 60 -5.44 1.09 -2.48
CA ALA A 60 -6.54 1.78 -1.83
C ALA A 60 -7.84 1.70 -2.65
N CYS A 61 -7.77 1.87 -3.97
CA CYS A 61 -8.92 1.73 -4.86
C CYS A 61 -9.49 0.32 -4.86
N ASP A 62 -8.64 -0.71 -4.77
CA ASP A 62 -9.06 -2.10 -4.60
C ASP A 62 -9.79 -2.32 -3.26
N ILE A 63 -9.28 -1.74 -2.16
CA ILE A 63 -9.92 -1.80 -0.84
C ILE A 63 -11.29 -1.11 -0.89
N VAL A 64 -11.36 0.10 -1.45
CA VAL A 64 -12.62 0.85 -1.53
C VAL A 64 -13.66 0.08 -2.35
N SER A 65 -13.28 -0.40 -3.54
CA SER A 65 -14.18 -1.14 -4.43
C SER A 65 -14.68 -2.44 -3.82
N SER A 66 -13.81 -3.18 -3.11
CA SER A 66 -14.20 -4.42 -2.43
C SER A 66 -15.11 -4.22 -1.22
N GLU A 67 -15.10 -3.04 -0.60
CA GLU A 67 -15.99 -2.69 0.51
C GLU A 67 -17.37 -2.15 0.06
N ASP A 68 -17.52 -1.68 -1.18
CA ASP A 68 -18.79 -1.19 -1.73
C ASP A 68 -19.66 -2.30 -2.38
N ASP A 69 -19.11 -3.50 -2.58
CA ASP A 69 -19.79 -4.68 -3.17
C ASP A 69 -20.55 -5.58 -2.14
N ASP A 70 -20.61 -5.21 -0.85
CA ASP A 70 -21.23 -6.00 0.25
C ASP A 70 -22.58 -5.43 0.76
#